data_AF-A0A943Y496-F1
#
_entry.id   AF-A0A943Y496-F1
#
_cell.length_a   1.000
_cell.length_b   1.000
_cell.length_c   1.000
_cell.angle_alpha   90.00
_cell.angle_beta   90.00
_cell.angle_gamma   90.00
#
_symmetry.space_group_name_H-M   'P 1'
#
loop_
_entity.id
_entity.type
_entity.pdbx_description
1 polymer ?
#
loop_
_entity_poly.entity_id
_entity_poly.type
_entity_poly.pdbx_seq_one_letter_code
_entity_poly.pdbx_strand_id
1 'polypeptide(L)'
;MLFRIGGDEFVLVSPTTSEAELEQRLERVRTDLIEATSDDKALMISSFSFGCSRVNPLAGDSRRQMTMDADRKMYRYKLMHRVQQPEKDDAPQRPIVDQLPCNDRVFQAISMSSETRYPFILNLDTGESQWSVNAVRDFNLPSQHPFNSVDMWLARVHPEDRDNVRVELDMVINGTWHFHYIQYRVMDATGTYALCDCTGYRLDGTDTEPNMYVGIVINRSLADTTDSVTGLGDIHALVNAIGEMRRVAREAGFIAIKVDDISEVNARFGFDAGDRVLAESAACLMECSRGKGRLFRSTGPTFVALFDDFDPEETDAIADEIERFLGSPVLIGPLEYQPPIRVSTLHLDSVDRQPVSILNELKALLGKAVQVPGTKLD
;
A
#
# COMPACT_ATOMS: atom_id res chain seq x y z
N MET A 1 10.81 -29.62 -6.11
CA MET A 1 11.84 -28.90 -6.91
C MET A 1 12.39 -27.78 -6.04
N LEU A 2 13.70 -27.55 -6.03
CA LEU A 2 14.36 -26.51 -5.22
C LEU A 2 15.08 -25.55 -6.16
N PHE A 3 14.87 -24.25 -5.97
CA PHE A 3 15.44 -23.18 -6.76
C PHE A 3 16.10 -22.15 -5.83
N ARG A 4 17.19 -21.52 -6.28
CA ARG A 4 17.78 -20.36 -5.61
C ARG A 4 17.32 -19.11 -6.33
N ILE A 5 16.76 -18.15 -5.61
CA ILE A 5 16.18 -16.93 -6.20
C ILE A 5 17.10 -15.71 -6.06
N GLY A 6 18.00 -15.72 -5.09
CA GLY A 6 18.99 -14.67 -4.85
C GLY A 6 19.67 -14.88 -3.50
N GLY A 7 20.87 -14.32 -3.29
CA GLY A 7 21.54 -14.32 -1.97
C GLY A 7 21.48 -15.67 -1.24
N ASP A 8 20.92 -15.65 -0.04
CA ASP A 8 20.62 -16.77 0.86
C ASP A 8 19.18 -17.32 0.72
N GLU A 9 18.44 -16.91 -0.30
CA GLU A 9 17.02 -17.21 -0.50
C GLU A 9 16.79 -18.38 -1.47
N PHE A 10 15.95 -19.32 -1.04
CA PHE A 10 15.59 -20.53 -1.78
C PHE A 10 14.07 -20.72 -1.83
N VAL A 11 13.57 -21.23 -2.95
CA VAL A 11 12.16 -21.57 -3.16
C VAL A 11 12.04 -23.07 -3.42
N LEU A 12 11.20 -23.72 -2.63
CA LEU A 12 10.84 -25.12 -2.82
C LEU A 12 9.41 -25.22 -3.34
N VAL A 13 9.25 -25.82 -4.52
CA VAL A 13 7.95 -26.08 -5.15
C VAL A 13 7.66 -27.57 -5.09
N SER A 14 6.57 -27.95 -4.44
CA SER A 14 6.05 -29.32 -4.45
C SER A 14 4.64 -29.36 -5.06
N PRO A 15 4.41 -30.15 -6.12
CA PRO A 15 3.09 -30.28 -6.73
C PRO A 15 2.16 -31.23 -5.97
N THR A 16 2.68 -32.05 -5.05
CA THR A 16 1.95 -33.15 -4.42
C THR A 16 1.89 -33.06 -2.90
N THR A 17 2.74 -32.24 -2.29
CA THR A 17 2.86 -32.15 -0.83
C THR A 17 1.92 -31.08 -0.30
N SER A 18 1.22 -31.38 0.80
CA SER A 18 0.41 -30.39 1.51
C SER A 18 1.29 -29.34 2.22
N GLU A 19 0.70 -28.20 2.56
CA GLU A 19 1.39 -27.14 3.30
C GLU A 19 1.93 -27.64 4.65
N ALA A 20 1.10 -28.33 5.44
CA ALA A 20 1.49 -28.86 6.75
C ALA A 20 2.63 -29.89 6.68
N GLU A 21 2.64 -30.73 5.63
CA GLU A 21 3.69 -31.72 5.44
C GLU A 21 5.02 -31.06 5.00
N LEU A 22 4.95 -29.98 4.20
CA LEU A 22 6.13 -29.17 3.88
C LEU A 22 6.69 -28.46 5.11
N GLU A 23 5.84 -27.88 5.95
CA GLU A 23 6.26 -27.22 7.19
C GLU A 23 6.96 -28.19 8.13
N GLN A 24 6.39 -29.37 8.38
CA GLN A 24 7.03 -30.41 9.21
C GLN A 24 8.38 -30.88 8.66
N ARG A 25 8.54 -30.90 7.33
CA ARG A 25 9.79 -31.29 6.70
C ARG A 25 10.84 -30.19 6.81
N LEU A 26 10.46 -28.94 6.62
CA LEU A 26 11.35 -27.79 6.75
C LEU A 26 11.78 -27.56 8.20
N GLU A 27 10.91 -27.84 9.18
CA GLU A 27 11.27 -27.77 10.60
C GLU A 27 12.30 -28.83 11.00
N ARG A 28 12.14 -30.06 10.47
CA ARG A 28 13.15 -31.12 10.65
C ARG A 28 14.49 -30.71 10.04
N VAL A 29 14.49 -30.23 8.80
CA VAL A 29 15.71 -29.74 8.13
C VAL A 29 16.36 -28.61 8.92
N ARG A 30 15.58 -27.70 9.49
CA ARG A 30 16.13 -26.65 10.37
C ARG A 30 16.83 -27.25 11.58
N THR A 31 16.17 -28.17 12.28
CA THR A 31 16.71 -28.81 13.48
C THR A 31 18.03 -29.52 13.14
N ASP A 32 18.03 -30.33 12.08
CA ASP A 32 19.22 -31.04 11.60
C ASP A 32 20.37 -30.09 11.24
N LEU A 33 20.07 -28.94 10.60
CA LEU A 33 21.08 -27.94 10.22
C LEU A 33 21.67 -27.21 11.43
N ILE A 34 20.86 -26.93 12.46
CA ILE A 34 21.31 -26.30 13.71
C ILE A 34 22.14 -27.30 14.54
N GLU A 35 21.71 -28.56 14.63
CA GLU A 35 22.46 -29.60 15.34
C GLU A 35 23.81 -29.89 14.66
N ALA A 36 23.83 -30.01 13.33
CA ALA A 36 25.05 -30.27 12.57
C ALA A 36 26.08 -29.13 12.64
N THR A 37 25.67 -27.92 12.99
CA THR A 37 26.57 -26.76 13.16
C THR A 37 27.13 -26.61 14.58
N SER A 38 26.66 -27.44 15.52
CA SER A 38 27.14 -27.48 16.91
C SER A 38 28.39 -28.37 17.10
N ASP A 39 28.67 -29.26 16.16
CA ASP A 39 29.76 -30.25 16.19
C ASP A 39 30.95 -29.80 15.30
N ASP A 40 31.65 -28.74 15.75
CA ASP A 40 32.98 -28.20 15.37
C ASP A 40 33.56 -28.44 13.95
N LYS A 41 32.74 -28.56 12.90
CA LYS A 41 33.16 -28.54 11.49
C LYS A 41 32.20 -27.76 10.60
N ALA A 42 32.44 -26.45 10.58
CA ALA A 42 32.24 -25.56 9.45
C ALA A 42 30.93 -25.70 8.65
N LEU A 43 29.87 -25.04 9.13
CA LEU A 43 28.87 -24.37 8.29
C LEU A 43 28.31 -23.16 9.07
N MET A 44 28.39 -21.96 8.49
CA MET A 44 27.92 -20.71 9.10
C MET A 44 26.42 -20.52 8.88
N ILE A 45 25.59 -21.44 9.35
CA ILE A 45 24.12 -21.30 9.28
C ILE A 45 23.61 -21.19 10.72
N SER A 46 23.61 -19.97 11.26
CA SER A 46 23.11 -19.68 12.61
C SER A 46 21.59 -19.54 12.66
N SER A 47 20.92 -19.38 11.52
CA SER A 47 19.47 -19.28 11.44
C SER A 47 18.96 -19.78 10.09
N PHE A 48 17.77 -20.39 10.12
CA PHE A 48 17.06 -20.83 8.93
C PHE A 48 15.58 -20.55 9.16
N SER A 49 14.94 -19.87 8.21
CA SER A 49 13.54 -19.46 8.31
C SER A 49 12.83 -19.77 7.01
N PHE A 50 11.57 -20.17 7.11
CA PHE A 50 10.78 -20.57 5.96
C PHE A 50 9.32 -20.17 6.12
N GLY A 51 8.61 -20.06 5.00
CA GLY A 51 7.16 -19.90 4.95
C GLY A 51 6.58 -20.75 3.83
N CYS A 52 5.49 -21.46 4.11
CA CYS A 52 4.82 -22.32 3.14
C CYS A 52 3.53 -21.68 2.66
N SER A 53 3.23 -21.76 1.36
CA SER A 53 1.96 -21.31 0.82
C SER A 53 1.48 -22.27 -0.27
N ARG A 54 0.15 -22.40 -0.40
CA ARG A 54 -0.51 -23.24 -1.40
C ARG A 54 -1.31 -22.35 -2.34
N VAL A 55 -1.27 -22.70 -3.64
CA VAL A 55 -2.04 -22.02 -4.68
C VAL A 55 -3.01 -23.00 -5.31
N ASN A 56 -4.23 -22.55 -5.54
CA ASN A 56 -5.18 -23.22 -6.42
C ASN A 56 -5.45 -22.33 -7.65
N PRO A 57 -4.76 -22.57 -8.79
CA PRO A 57 -4.94 -21.77 -10.01
C PRO A 57 -6.39 -21.82 -10.54
N LEU A 58 -7.14 -22.89 -10.25
CA LEU A 58 -8.54 -23.02 -10.65
C LEU A 58 -9.50 -22.17 -9.81
N ALA A 59 -9.06 -21.70 -8.63
CA ALA A 59 -9.81 -20.79 -7.78
C ALA A 59 -9.53 -19.30 -8.07
N GLY A 60 -8.67 -19.00 -9.07
CA GLY A 60 -8.28 -17.63 -9.41
C GLY A 60 -7.10 -17.08 -8.61
N ASP A 61 -6.43 -17.90 -7.81
CA ASP A 61 -5.26 -17.49 -7.04
C ASP A 61 -4.12 -17.04 -7.97
N SER A 62 -3.54 -15.88 -7.70
CA SER A 62 -2.44 -15.34 -8.50
C SER A 62 -1.06 -15.76 -7.96
N ARG A 63 -0.07 -15.84 -8.85
CA ARG A 63 1.35 -16.03 -8.47
C ARG A 63 1.82 -14.98 -7.45
N ARG A 64 1.38 -13.72 -7.58
CA ARG A 64 1.78 -12.63 -6.69
C ARG A 64 1.29 -12.88 -5.26
N GLN A 65 0.07 -13.38 -5.11
CA GLN A 65 -0.53 -13.69 -3.82
C GLN A 65 0.18 -14.87 -3.12
N MET A 66 0.60 -15.87 -3.89
CA MET A 66 1.43 -16.98 -3.38
C MET A 66 2.73 -16.50 -2.74
N THR A 67 3.50 -15.69 -3.48
CA THR A 67 4.80 -15.20 -3.03
C THR A 67 4.63 -14.32 -1.80
N MET A 68 3.63 -13.42 -1.81
CA MET A 68 3.32 -12.59 -0.66
C MET A 68 2.96 -13.39 0.60
N ASP A 69 2.18 -14.47 0.47
CA ASP A 69 1.80 -15.30 1.61
C ASP A 69 2.98 -16.12 2.15
N ALA A 70 3.81 -16.69 1.27
CA ALA A 70 5.03 -17.40 1.65
C ALA A 70 6.03 -16.47 2.37
N ASP A 71 6.27 -15.27 1.83
CA ASP A 71 7.17 -14.27 2.44
C ASP A 71 6.66 -13.81 3.81
N ARG A 72 5.35 -13.56 3.93
CA ARG A 72 4.70 -13.18 5.19
C ARG A 72 4.85 -14.26 6.26
N LYS A 73 4.68 -15.53 5.91
CA LYS A 73 4.87 -16.66 6.83
C LYS A 73 6.34 -16.86 7.20
N MET A 74 7.26 -16.65 6.25
CA MET A 74 8.70 -16.65 6.54
C MET A 74 9.11 -15.53 7.49
N TYR A 75 8.57 -14.33 7.29
CA TYR A 75 8.83 -13.20 8.18
C TYR A 75 8.26 -13.43 9.59
N ARG A 76 7.04 -13.97 9.69
CA ARG A 76 6.47 -14.46 10.97
C ARG A 76 7.40 -15.46 11.65
N TYR A 77 7.92 -16.42 10.88
CA TYR A 77 8.86 -17.42 11.39
C TYR A 77 10.14 -16.78 11.93
N LYS A 78 10.71 -15.80 11.21
CA LYS A 78 11.88 -15.03 11.65
C LYS A 78 11.63 -14.34 12.99
N LEU A 79 10.47 -13.67 13.16
CA LEU A 79 10.12 -12.98 14.39
C LEU A 79 10.04 -13.95 15.59
N MET A 80 9.35 -15.08 15.43
CA MET A 80 9.20 -16.08 16.50
C MET A 80 10.53 -16.70 16.95
N HIS A 81 11.46 -16.93 16.01
CA HIS A 81 12.70 -17.65 16.29
C HIS A 81 13.89 -16.73 16.60
N ARG A 82 13.75 -15.40 16.42
CA ARG A 82 14.75 -14.41 16.85
C ARG A 82 14.80 -14.27 18.37
N VAL A 83 13.65 -14.44 19.04
CA VAL A 83 13.50 -14.39 20.51
C VAL A 83 14.13 -15.59 21.22
N GLN A 84 14.32 -16.72 20.51
CA GLN A 84 14.88 -17.95 21.09
C GLN A 84 16.41 -18.08 20.99
N GLN A 85 17.09 -17.16 20.30
CA GLN A 85 18.56 -17.16 20.27
C GLN A 85 19.09 -16.38 21.48
N PRO A 86 19.76 -17.02 22.45
CA PRO A 86 20.43 -16.28 23.51
C PRO A 86 21.52 -15.42 22.86
N GLU A 87 21.38 -14.10 22.95
CA GLU A 87 22.49 -13.21 22.62
C GLU A 87 23.69 -13.58 23.51
N LYS A 88 24.88 -13.67 22.91
CA LYS A 88 26.12 -13.79 23.68
C LYS A 88 26.30 -12.50 24.47
N ASP A 89 26.01 -12.58 25.77
CA ASP A 89 26.26 -11.56 26.78
C ASP A 89 27.64 -10.91 26.62
N ASP A 90 27.66 -9.58 26.46
CA ASP A 90 28.72 -8.68 26.96
C ASP A 90 28.38 -7.19 26.66
N ALA A 91 27.19 -6.72 27.08
CA ALA A 91 26.91 -5.29 27.13
C ALA A 91 26.21 -4.92 28.45
N PRO A 92 26.62 -3.82 29.12
CA PRO A 92 26.10 -3.46 30.43
C PRO A 92 24.60 -3.16 30.36
N GLN A 93 23.83 -4.00 31.05
CA GLN A 93 22.39 -3.92 31.22
C GLN A 93 21.99 -2.54 31.77
N ARG A 94 21.21 -1.79 31.00
CA ARG A 94 20.52 -0.59 31.48
C ARG A 94 19.16 -1.02 32.03
N PRO A 95 18.76 -0.52 33.21
CA PRO A 95 17.46 -0.87 33.78
C PRO A 95 16.33 -0.38 32.87
N ILE A 96 15.23 -1.13 32.88
CA ILE A 96 13.93 -0.77 32.30
C ILE A 96 13.51 0.57 32.95
N VAL A 97 13.75 1.69 32.28
CA VAL A 97 13.32 3.01 32.73
C VAL A 97 12.61 3.71 31.58
N ASP A 98 11.30 3.87 31.73
CA ASP A 98 10.42 4.95 31.23
C ASP A 98 10.79 5.60 29.86
N GLN A 99 11.12 4.80 28.85
CA GLN A 99 11.23 5.31 27.48
C GLN A 99 10.03 4.83 26.70
N LEU A 100 9.30 5.79 26.09
CA LEU A 100 8.21 5.47 25.18
C LEU A 100 8.69 4.42 24.15
N PRO A 101 7.83 3.45 23.82
CA PRO A 101 8.20 2.28 23.00
C PRO A 101 8.68 2.59 21.58
N CYS A 102 8.53 3.84 21.12
CA CYS A 102 9.11 4.35 19.89
C CYS A 102 9.52 5.80 20.10
N ASN A 103 10.57 6.26 19.41
CA ASN A 103 10.89 7.68 19.38
C ASN A 103 9.73 8.45 18.73
N ASP A 104 9.05 9.29 19.52
CA ASP A 104 7.88 10.07 19.08
C ASP A 104 8.09 10.77 17.74
N ARG A 105 9.31 11.25 17.46
CA ARG A 105 9.63 11.93 16.20
C ARG A 105 9.57 10.98 15.00
N VAL A 106 10.03 9.74 15.17
CA VAL A 106 9.99 8.71 14.13
C VAL A 106 8.55 8.25 13.90
N PHE A 107 7.82 7.98 14.98
CA PHE A 107 6.42 7.58 14.88
C PHE A 107 5.55 8.67 14.24
N GLN A 108 5.79 9.94 14.57
CA GLN A 108 5.13 11.07 13.92
C GLN A 108 5.47 11.16 12.43
N ALA A 109 6.74 11.00 12.03
CA ALA A 109 7.12 11.03 10.62
C ALA A 109 6.41 9.93 9.80
N ILE A 110 6.29 8.71 10.34
CA ILE A 110 5.54 7.61 9.72
C ILE A 110 4.04 7.93 9.67
N SER A 111 3.50 8.52 10.74
CA SER A 111 2.08 8.94 10.78
C SER A 111 1.75 10.02 9.75
N MET A 112 2.71 10.87 9.41
CA MET A 112 2.55 11.94 8.42
C MET A 112 2.73 11.47 6.97
N SER A 113 3.28 10.26 6.74
CA SER A 113 3.57 9.80 5.38
C SER A 113 2.35 9.26 4.62
N SER A 114 1.21 9.10 5.29
CA SER A 114 -0.04 8.65 4.64
C SER A 114 -1.27 9.09 5.44
N GLU A 115 -2.23 9.74 4.77
CA GLU A 115 -3.50 10.08 5.42
C GLU A 115 -4.43 8.86 5.63
N THR A 116 -4.21 7.78 4.87
CA THR A 116 -5.08 6.59 4.82
C THR A 116 -4.66 5.46 5.78
N ARG A 117 -3.45 5.59 6.35
CA ARG A 117 -2.82 4.57 7.21
C ARG A 117 -2.67 5.13 8.60
N TYR A 118 -3.10 4.33 9.57
CA TYR A 118 -3.20 4.70 10.96
C TYR A 118 -2.32 3.76 11.77
N PRO A 119 -0.99 4.02 11.84
CA PRO A 119 -0.12 3.21 12.68
C PRO A 119 -0.50 3.38 14.15
N PHE A 120 -0.33 2.30 14.89
CA PHE A 120 -0.49 2.25 16.34
C PHE A 120 0.51 1.27 16.97
N ILE A 121 0.81 1.52 18.24
CA ILE A 121 1.68 0.72 19.07
C ILE A 121 0.98 0.50 20.41
N LEU A 122 1.01 -0.71 20.94
CA LEU A 122 0.52 -1.07 22.28
C LEU A 122 1.62 -1.84 23.01
N ASN A 123 2.06 -1.31 24.15
CA ASN A 123 2.87 -2.04 25.10
C ASN A 123 1.93 -2.98 25.89
N LEU A 124 2.16 -4.28 25.75
CA LEU A 124 1.30 -5.31 26.33
C LEU A 124 1.59 -5.53 27.82
N ASP A 125 2.78 -5.13 28.30
CA ASP A 125 3.16 -5.25 29.71
C ASP A 125 2.58 -4.11 30.54
N THR A 126 2.60 -2.88 30.02
CA THR A 126 2.10 -1.68 30.71
C THR A 126 0.67 -1.30 30.34
N GLY A 127 0.17 -1.77 29.19
CA GLY A 127 -1.10 -1.35 28.61
C GLY A 127 -1.07 0.05 27.96
N GLU A 128 0.09 0.71 27.93
CA GLU A 128 0.26 2.00 27.28
C GLU A 128 0.23 1.87 25.76
N SER A 129 -0.36 2.85 25.08
CA SER A 129 -0.42 2.84 23.62
C SER A 129 -0.04 4.18 23.02
N GLN A 130 0.29 4.13 21.74
CA GLN A 130 0.55 5.30 20.91
C GLN A 130 -0.18 5.15 19.58
N TRP A 131 -1.01 6.13 19.23
CA TRP A 131 -1.78 6.21 18.01
C TRP A 131 -1.35 7.43 17.19
N SER A 132 -1.38 7.26 15.88
CA SER A 132 -1.08 8.31 14.91
C SER A 132 -2.06 9.49 15.00
N VAL A 133 -1.58 10.70 14.68
CA VAL A 133 -2.37 11.94 14.78
C VAL A 133 -3.63 11.89 13.91
N ASN A 134 -3.51 11.33 12.71
CA ASN A 134 -4.65 11.13 11.81
C ASN A 134 -5.66 10.12 12.38
N ALA A 135 -5.25 9.10 13.15
CA ALA A 135 -6.19 8.19 13.80
C ALA A 135 -7.03 8.91 14.85
N VAL A 136 -6.37 9.77 15.65
CA VAL A 136 -7.05 10.60 16.65
C VAL A 136 -8.09 11.50 15.99
N ARG A 137 -7.71 12.16 14.90
CA ARG A 137 -8.58 13.05 14.13
C ARG A 137 -9.74 12.31 13.46
N ASP A 138 -9.45 11.23 12.73
CA ASP A 138 -10.40 10.60 11.80
C ASP A 138 -11.33 9.60 12.49
N PHE A 139 -10.85 8.94 13.55
CA PHE A 139 -11.67 8.06 14.38
C PHE A 139 -12.07 8.70 15.69
N ASN A 140 -11.85 10.02 15.87
CA ASN A 140 -12.21 10.80 17.06
C ASN A 140 -11.73 10.14 18.37
N LEU A 141 -10.48 9.67 18.42
CA LEU A 141 -9.89 9.08 19.62
C LEU A 141 -9.60 10.18 20.66
N PRO A 142 -9.58 9.87 21.98
CA PRO A 142 -9.43 10.89 23.01
C PRO A 142 -8.04 11.54 23.06
N SER A 143 -6.99 10.80 22.68
CA SER A 143 -5.61 11.30 22.59
C SER A 143 -4.77 10.33 21.75
N GLN A 144 -3.51 10.70 21.47
CA GLN A 144 -2.52 9.77 20.90
C GLN A 144 -2.11 8.67 21.87
N HIS A 145 -2.30 8.89 23.18
CA HIS A 145 -1.93 7.94 24.23
C HIS A 145 -3.15 7.62 25.09
N PRO A 146 -4.18 6.95 24.52
CA PRO A 146 -5.35 6.59 25.28
C PRO A 146 -4.99 5.53 26.33
N PHE A 147 -5.66 5.60 27.48
CA PHE A 147 -5.72 4.49 28.43
C PHE A 147 -6.72 3.44 27.95
N ASN A 148 -6.46 2.17 28.26
CA ASN A 148 -7.32 1.04 27.90
C ASN A 148 -7.68 1.00 26.40
N SER A 149 -6.66 1.04 25.56
CA SER A 149 -6.77 1.29 24.12
C SER A 149 -7.55 0.21 23.38
N VAL A 150 -7.51 -1.03 23.88
CA VAL A 150 -8.25 -2.15 23.30
C VAL A 150 -9.76 -1.89 23.42
N ASP A 151 -10.28 -1.62 24.61
CA ASP A 151 -11.70 -1.34 24.80
C ASP A 151 -12.12 -0.02 24.14
N MET A 152 -11.25 1.00 24.20
CA MET A 152 -11.48 2.26 23.49
C MET A 152 -11.67 2.02 21.99
N TRP A 153 -10.82 1.20 21.37
CA TRP A 153 -10.91 0.88 19.95
C TRP A 153 -12.14 0.02 19.64
N LEU A 154 -12.41 -1.02 20.45
CA LEU A 154 -13.59 -1.86 20.31
C LEU A 154 -14.90 -1.05 20.42
N ALA A 155 -14.93 0.03 21.20
CA ALA A 155 -16.08 0.94 21.25
C ALA A 155 -16.37 1.63 19.90
N ARG A 156 -15.36 1.80 19.04
CA ARG A 156 -15.51 2.33 17.67
C ARG A 156 -15.84 1.26 16.64
N VAL A 157 -15.57 -0.01 16.92
CA VAL A 157 -15.95 -1.12 16.03
C VAL A 157 -17.47 -1.25 15.95
N HIS A 158 -17.97 -1.55 14.75
CA HIS A 158 -19.39 -1.80 14.51
C HIS A 158 -19.92 -2.92 15.43
N PRO A 159 -21.13 -2.79 16.02
CA PRO A 159 -21.64 -3.74 16.99
C PRO A 159 -21.62 -5.21 16.54
N GLU A 160 -21.93 -5.46 15.27
CA GLU A 160 -21.91 -6.82 14.67
C GLU A 160 -20.50 -7.41 14.51
N ASP A 161 -19.47 -6.56 14.39
CA ASP A 161 -18.10 -6.99 14.13
C ASP A 161 -17.31 -7.12 15.45
N ARG A 162 -17.78 -6.47 16.52
CA ARG A 162 -17.05 -6.26 17.79
C ARG A 162 -16.62 -7.55 18.48
N ASP A 163 -17.49 -8.55 18.52
CA ASP A 163 -17.18 -9.80 19.21
C ASP A 163 -16.09 -10.58 18.47
N ASN A 164 -16.14 -10.62 17.12
CA ASN A 164 -15.10 -11.25 16.32
C ASN A 164 -13.75 -10.54 16.48
N VAL A 165 -13.75 -9.20 16.41
CA VAL A 165 -12.53 -8.40 16.60
C VAL A 165 -11.93 -8.62 18.00
N ARG A 166 -12.76 -8.68 19.05
CA ARG A 166 -12.29 -8.95 20.42
C ARG A 166 -11.61 -10.31 20.52
N VAL A 167 -12.24 -11.37 20.01
CA VAL A 167 -11.68 -12.72 20.06
C VAL A 167 -10.31 -12.77 19.37
N GLU A 168 -10.17 -12.14 18.20
CA GLU A 168 -8.88 -12.11 17.50
C GLU A 168 -7.82 -11.29 18.22
N LEU A 169 -8.18 -10.13 18.79
CA LEU A 169 -7.27 -9.32 19.59
C LEU A 169 -6.80 -10.09 20.84
N ASP A 170 -7.68 -10.81 21.52
CA ASP A 170 -7.32 -11.64 22.67
C ASP A 170 -6.31 -12.73 22.30
N MET A 171 -6.45 -13.35 21.11
CA MET A 171 -5.46 -14.32 20.58
C MET A 171 -4.10 -13.69 20.33
N VAL A 172 -4.04 -12.41 19.94
CA VAL A 172 -2.77 -11.70 19.75
C VAL A 172 -2.18 -11.28 21.09
N ILE A 173 -3.00 -10.77 22.02
CA ILE A 173 -2.59 -10.29 23.33
C ILE A 173 -2.08 -11.43 24.22
N ASN A 174 -2.69 -12.61 24.13
CA ASN A 174 -2.26 -13.79 24.92
C ASN A 174 -1.06 -14.54 24.31
N GLY A 175 -0.56 -14.10 23.14
CA GLY A 175 0.59 -14.73 22.48
C GLY A 175 0.26 -15.97 21.64
N THR A 176 -1.02 -16.30 21.43
CA THR A 176 -1.41 -17.40 20.54
C THR A 176 -1.09 -17.05 19.09
N TRP A 177 -1.35 -15.80 18.69
CA TRP A 177 -1.12 -15.30 17.33
C TRP A 177 -0.10 -14.17 17.32
N HIS A 178 1.03 -14.38 16.63
CA HIS A 178 2.06 -13.36 16.47
C HIS A 178 1.80 -12.37 15.34
N PHE A 179 0.74 -12.61 14.57
CA PHE A 179 0.27 -11.69 13.56
C PHE A 179 -1.18 -11.99 13.25
N HIS A 180 -1.93 -10.94 12.96
CA HIS A 180 -3.31 -11.02 12.50
C HIS A 180 -3.55 -10.06 11.33
N TYR A 181 -4.56 -10.40 10.53
CA TYR A 181 -5.15 -9.52 9.54
C TYR A 181 -6.65 -9.70 9.62
N ILE A 182 -7.37 -8.60 9.81
CA ILE A 182 -8.81 -8.62 9.96
C ILE A 182 -9.41 -7.40 9.27
N GLN A 183 -10.54 -7.60 8.60
CA GLN A 183 -11.33 -6.55 7.98
C GLN A 183 -12.63 -6.36 8.76
N TYR A 184 -12.93 -5.13 9.15
CA TYR A 184 -14.09 -4.80 9.99
C TYR A 184 -14.48 -3.34 9.82
N ARG A 185 -15.68 -2.99 10.28
CA ARG A 185 -16.20 -1.61 10.21
C ARG A 185 -15.82 -0.82 11.46
N VAL A 186 -15.33 0.40 11.25
CA VAL A 186 -14.93 1.33 12.32
C VAL A 186 -15.66 2.66 12.17
N MET A 187 -16.19 3.18 13.28
CA MET A 187 -16.87 4.46 13.33
C MET A 187 -15.86 5.61 13.20
N ASP A 188 -16.06 6.47 12.22
CA ASP A 188 -15.30 7.71 12.02
C ASP A 188 -15.79 8.85 12.92
N ALA A 189 -15.12 10.00 12.83
CA ALA A 189 -15.44 11.21 13.59
C ALA A 189 -16.82 11.81 13.27
N THR A 190 -17.43 11.45 12.14
CA THR A 190 -18.78 11.88 11.75
C THR A 190 -19.88 10.98 12.30
N GLY A 191 -19.51 9.82 12.88
CA GLY A 191 -20.44 8.79 13.33
C GLY A 191 -20.82 7.78 12.24
N THR A 192 -20.16 7.83 11.07
CA THR A 192 -20.37 6.89 9.97
C THR A 192 -19.39 5.72 10.07
N TYR A 193 -19.77 4.54 9.60
CA TYR A 193 -18.89 3.38 9.60
C TYR A 193 -18.11 3.27 8.28
N ALA A 194 -16.79 3.25 8.36
CA ALA A 194 -15.88 2.98 7.26
C ALA A 194 -15.36 1.55 7.32
N LEU A 195 -15.11 0.94 6.16
CA LEU A 195 -14.49 -0.38 6.07
C LEU A 195 -12.97 -0.24 6.30
N CYS A 196 -12.42 -0.96 7.28
CA CYS A 196 -11.02 -0.90 7.61
C CYS A 196 -10.37 -2.27 7.55
N ASP A 197 -9.12 -2.31 7.07
CA ASP A 197 -8.22 -3.45 7.22
C ASP A 197 -7.27 -3.16 8.38
N CYS A 198 -7.16 -4.05 9.35
CA CYS A 198 -6.11 -4.01 10.36
C CYS A 198 -5.08 -5.09 10.07
N THR A 199 -3.82 -4.69 10.04
CA THR A 199 -2.67 -5.60 10.04
C THR A 199 -1.86 -5.32 11.28
N GLY A 200 -1.56 -6.34 12.08
CA GLY A 200 -0.70 -6.14 13.25
C GLY A 200 0.08 -7.37 13.65
N TYR A 201 1.21 -7.10 14.29
CA TYR A 201 2.24 -8.03 14.70
C TYR A 201 2.37 -7.94 16.22
N ARG A 202 2.45 -9.11 16.85
CA ARG A 202 2.94 -9.22 18.22
C ARG A 202 4.47 -9.39 18.15
N LEU A 203 5.17 -8.59 18.94
CA LEU A 203 6.59 -8.75 19.20
C LEU A 203 6.70 -9.21 20.64
N ASP A 204 7.21 -10.42 20.85
CA ASP A 204 7.49 -10.88 22.21
C ASP A 204 8.70 -10.13 22.75
N GLY A 205 8.62 -9.77 24.03
CA GLY A 205 9.69 -9.08 24.73
C GLY A 205 10.90 -9.98 24.99
N THR A 206 11.99 -9.35 25.41
CA THR A 206 13.18 -9.99 25.96
C THR A 206 13.43 -9.44 27.37
N ASP A 207 14.53 -9.80 28.02
CA ASP A 207 14.87 -9.22 29.34
C ASP A 207 15.06 -7.69 29.30
N THR A 208 15.28 -7.12 28.11
CA THR A 208 15.54 -5.68 27.91
C THR A 208 14.49 -4.97 27.06
N GLU A 209 13.56 -5.70 26.43
CA GLU A 209 12.53 -5.16 25.53
C GLU A 209 11.13 -5.63 25.95
N PRO A 210 10.09 -4.75 25.95
CA PRO A 210 8.74 -5.13 26.36
C PRO A 210 8.02 -5.98 25.31
N ASN A 211 6.96 -6.68 25.72
CA ASN A 211 5.99 -7.27 24.81
C ASN A 211 5.18 -6.18 24.12
N MET A 212 5.08 -6.25 22.80
CA MET A 212 4.47 -5.20 21.99
C MET A 212 3.45 -5.77 21.02
N TYR A 213 2.41 -4.99 20.75
CA TYR A 213 1.51 -5.21 19.64
C TYR A 213 1.51 -3.95 18.77
N VAL A 214 2.00 -4.10 17.54
CA VAL A 214 2.19 -2.99 16.59
C VAL A 214 1.37 -3.28 15.36
N GLY A 215 0.63 -2.28 14.89
CA GLY A 215 -0.20 -2.46 13.71
C GLY A 215 -0.46 -1.19 12.94
N ILE A 216 -1.12 -1.39 11.81
CA ILE A 216 -1.61 -0.32 10.95
C ILE A 216 -3.05 -0.67 10.63
N VAL A 217 -3.95 0.28 10.91
CA VAL A 217 -5.30 0.28 10.36
C VAL A 217 -5.27 1.04 9.05
N ILE A 218 -5.94 0.53 8.03
CA ILE A 218 -6.06 1.15 6.71
C ILE A 218 -7.55 1.35 6.46
N ASN A 219 -7.98 2.61 6.29
CA ASN A 219 -9.37 2.90 5.95
C ASN A 219 -9.58 2.70 4.45
N ARG A 220 -10.26 1.62 4.03
CA ARG A 220 -10.51 1.30 2.62
C ARG A 220 -11.38 2.33 1.91
N SER A 221 -12.28 2.98 2.64
CA SER A 221 -13.05 4.11 2.08
C SER A 221 -12.14 5.28 1.67
N LEU A 222 -10.89 5.31 2.16
CA LEU A 222 -9.86 6.27 1.78
C LEU A 222 -8.67 5.64 1.05
N ALA A 223 -8.51 4.31 1.04
CA ALA A 223 -7.24 3.64 0.73
C ALA A 223 -7.10 3.07 -0.69
N ASP A 224 -8.18 2.90 -1.46
CA ASP A 224 -8.05 2.67 -2.90
C ASP A 224 -7.90 4.02 -3.61
N THR A 225 -6.75 4.66 -3.39
CA THR A 225 -6.34 5.86 -4.13
C THR A 225 -5.59 5.51 -5.41
N THR A 226 -5.67 4.27 -5.89
CA THR A 226 -4.96 3.80 -7.09
C THR A 226 -5.92 3.14 -8.06
N ASP A 227 -5.84 3.51 -9.32
CA ASP A 227 -6.58 2.87 -10.40
C ASP A 227 -5.97 1.51 -10.74
N SER A 228 -6.78 0.45 -10.70
CA SER A 228 -6.30 -0.93 -10.85
C SER A 228 -5.77 -1.28 -12.25
N VAL A 229 -6.15 -0.51 -13.27
CA VAL A 229 -5.73 -0.72 -14.66
C VAL A 229 -4.39 -0.08 -14.92
N THR A 230 -4.20 1.16 -14.45
CA THR A 230 -3.04 2.00 -14.80
C THR A 230 -1.99 2.08 -13.70
N GLY A 231 -2.35 1.75 -12.45
CA GLY A 231 -1.49 1.90 -11.28
C GLY A 231 -1.28 3.37 -10.85
N LEU A 232 -1.85 4.33 -11.56
CA LEU A 232 -1.82 5.76 -11.21
C LEU A 232 -2.77 6.06 -10.05
N GLY A 233 -2.68 7.26 -9.48
CA GLY A 233 -3.65 7.71 -8.49
C GLY A 233 -5.05 7.76 -9.09
N ASP A 234 -6.08 7.38 -8.34
CA ASP A 234 -7.46 7.45 -8.83
C ASP A 234 -8.08 8.85 -8.64
N ILE A 235 -9.39 8.99 -8.85
CA ILE A 235 -10.09 10.25 -8.64
C ILE A 235 -10.08 10.71 -7.17
N HIS A 236 -10.11 9.79 -6.21
CA HIS A 236 -10.04 10.12 -4.79
C HIS A 236 -8.65 10.66 -4.43
N ALA A 237 -7.59 10.05 -4.98
CA ALA A 237 -6.22 10.51 -4.85
C ALA A 237 -6.03 11.93 -5.41
N LEU A 238 -6.61 12.21 -6.57
CA LEU A 238 -6.57 13.53 -7.19
C LEU A 238 -7.28 14.59 -6.33
N VAL A 239 -8.47 14.28 -5.82
CA VAL A 239 -9.23 15.18 -4.93
C VAL A 239 -8.43 15.48 -3.67
N ASN A 240 -7.79 14.47 -3.07
CA ASN A 240 -6.94 14.64 -1.90
C ASN A 240 -5.73 15.51 -2.22
N ALA A 241 -5.03 15.27 -3.33
CA ALA A 241 -3.88 16.06 -3.77
C ALA A 241 -4.23 17.54 -3.98
N ILE A 242 -5.38 17.84 -4.58
CA ILE A 242 -5.88 19.22 -4.71
C ILE A 242 -6.22 19.81 -3.33
N GLY A 243 -6.82 19.00 -2.44
CA GLY A 243 -7.13 19.38 -1.07
C GLY A 243 -5.87 19.75 -0.26
N GLU A 244 -4.78 19.02 -0.44
CA GLU A 244 -3.47 19.33 0.15
C GLU A 244 -2.94 20.68 -0.35
N MET A 245 -2.91 20.89 -1.67
CA MET A 245 -2.47 22.16 -2.28
C MET A 245 -3.27 23.35 -1.76
N ARG A 246 -4.57 23.12 -1.52
CA ARG A 246 -5.47 24.12 -0.95
C ARG A 246 -5.18 24.51 0.50
N ARG A 247 -4.72 23.56 1.33
CA ARG A 247 -4.41 23.86 2.75
C ARG A 247 -3.23 24.83 2.89
N VAL A 248 -2.32 24.83 1.94
CA VAL A 248 -1.09 25.65 1.93
C VAL A 248 -1.09 26.75 0.86
N ALA A 249 -2.19 26.90 0.11
CA ALA A 249 -2.40 27.93 -0.91
C ALA A 249 -1.27 27.99 -1.97
N ARG A 250 -0.77 26.82 -2.40
CA ARG A 250 0.33 26.71 -3.37
C ARG A 250 -0.09 27.00 -4.80
N GLU A 251 0.86 27.42 -5.61
CA GLU A 251 0.76 27.46 -7.07
C GLU A 251 0.66 26.04 -7.62
N ALA A 252 -0.12 25.84 -8.68
CA ALA A 252 -0.31 24.53 -9.28
C ALA A 252 -0.55 24.60 -10.79
N GLY A 253 0.18 23.77 -11.52
CA GLY A 253 -0.06 23.46 -12.92
C GLY A 253 -0.86 22.17 -13.06
N PHE A 254 -1.92 22.20 -13.85
CA PHE A 254 -2.73 21.03 -14.19
C PHE A 254 -2.68 20.78 -15.69
N ILE A 255 -2.52 19.52 -16.08
CA ILE A 255 -2.70 19.06 -17.46
C ILE A 255 -3.78 17.99 -17.43
N ALA A 256 -4.90 18.25 -18.07
CA ALA A 256 -5.95 17.26 -18.26
C ALA A 256 -5.81 16.61 -19.64
N ILE A 257 -5.83 15.29 -19.68
CA ILE A 257 -5.65 14.49 -20.90
C ILE A 257 -6.84 13.56 -21.03
N LYS A 258 -7.45 13.50 -22.22
CA LYS A 258 -8.49 12.52 -22.54
C LYS A 258 -8.03 11.64 -23.69
N VAL A 259 -8.03 10.34 -23.46
CA VAL A 259 -7.85 9.34 -24.51
C VAL A 259 -9.23 9.05 -25.11
N ASP A 260 -9.45 9.47 -26.34
CA ASP A 260 -10.72 9.26 -27.03
C ASP A 260 -10.82 7.84 -27.61
N ASP A 261 -12.03 7.47 -28.03
CA ASP A 261 -12.34 6.23 -28.77
C ASP A 261 -12.01 4.89 -28.07
N ILE A 262 -11.68 4.93 -26.77
CA ILE A 262 -11.53 3.71 -25.94
C ILE A 262 -12.78 2.82 -25.97
N SER A 263 -13.97 3.41 -26.08
CA SER A 263 -15.22 2.63 -26.21
C SER A 263 -15.29 1.86 -27.53
N GLU A 264 -14.72 2.39 -28.61
CA GLU A 264 -14.65 1.71 -29.91
C GLU A 264 -13.61 0.58 -29.88
N VAL A 265 -12.46 0.83 -29.26
CA VAL A 265 -11.43 -0.21 -28.98
C VAL A 265 -12.06 -1.36 -28.19
N ASN A 266 -12.77 -1.06 -27.11
CA ASN A 266 -13.45 -2.06 -26.28
C ASN A 266 -14.51 -2.84 -27.05
N ALA A 267 -15.29 -2.16 -27.89
CA ALA A 267 -16.32 -2.80 -28.70
C ALA A 267 -15.73 -3.77 -29.74
N ARG A 268 -14.52 -3.48 -30.24
CA ARG A 268 -13.89 -4.22 -31.33
C ARG A 268 -12.93 -5.32 -30.86
N PHE A 269 -12.19 -5.07 -29.79
CA PHE A 269 -11.10 -5.92 -29.33
C PHE A 269 -11.25 -6.40 -27.87
N GLY A 270 -12.34 -6.00 -27.20
CA GLY A 270 -12.64 -6.37 -25.81
C GLY A 270 -12.04 -5.41 -24.77
N PHE A 271 -12.49 -5.54 -23.53
CA PHE A 271 -12.07 -4.67 -22.41
C PHE A 271 -10.58 -4.75 -22.12
N ASP A 272 -9.96 -5.92 -22.25
CA ASP A 272 -8.51 -6.10 -22.06
C ASP A 272 -7.68 -5.23 -23.01
N ALA A 273 -8.19 -4.98 -24.23
CA ALA A 273 -7.52 -4.13 -25.20
C ALA A 273 -7.61 -2.65 -24.84
N GLY A 274 -8.76 -2.16 -24.38
CA GLY A 274 -8.86 -0.78 -23.89
C GLY A 274 -8.07 -0.57 -22.61
N ASP A 275 -8.07 -1.55 -21.70
CA ASP A 275 -7.25 -1.53 -20.49
C ASP A 275 -5.75 -1.48 -20.83
N ARG A 276 -5.32 -2.20 -21.87
CA ARG A 276 -3.95 -2.09 -22.40
C ARG A 276 -3.65 -0.69 -22.91
N VAL A 277 -4.53 -0.09 -23.73
CA VAL A 277 -4.30 1.28 -24.24
C VAL A 277 -4.17 2.28 -23.09
N LEU A 278 -5.00 2.15 -22.06
CA LEU A 278 -4.95 3.02 -20.88
C LEU A 278 -3.68 2.81 -20.07
N ALA A 279 -3.24 1.56 -19.87
CA ALA A 279 -2.01 1.23 -19.15
C ALA A 279 -0.76 1.77 -19.88
N GLU A 280 -0.70 1.63 -21.21
CA GLU A 280 0.41 2.15 -22.01
C GLU A 280 0.39 3.69 -22.06
N SER A 281 -0.81 4.30 -22.11
CA SER A 281 -0.96 5.76 -21.98
C SER A 281 -0.43 6.26 -20.63
N ALA A 282 -0.72 5.54 -19.54
CA ALA A 282 -0.21 5.86 -18.22
C ALA A 282 1.33 5.75 -18.14
N ALA A 283 1.91 4.69 -18.72
CA ALA A 283 3.36 4.52 -18.80
C ALA A 283 4.03 5.67 -19.57
N CYS A 284 3.45 6.07 -20.70
CA CYS A 284 3.91 7.20 -21.49
C CYS A 284 3.86 8.52 -20.69
N LEU A 285 2.76 8.79 -19.99
CA LEU A 285 2.62 9.96 -19.12
C LEU A 285 3.68 9.98 -18.01
N MET A 286 3.99 8.81 -17.41
CA MET A 286 5.05 8.70 -16.41
C MET A 286 6.41 9.09 -16.99
N GLU A 287 6.72 8.67 -18.21
CA GLU A 287 7.96 9.00 -18.89
C GLU A 287 8.05 10.48 -19.28
N CYS A 288 6.95 11.09 -19.76
CA CYS A 288 6.87 12.52 -20.03
C CYS A 288 7.05 13.36 -18.75
N SER A 289 6.40 12.97 -17.65
CA SER A 289 6.47 13.74 -16.40
C SER A 289 7.82 13.64 -15.70
N ARG A 290 8.62 12.59 -15.98
CA ARG A 290 9.95 12.31 -15.36
C ARG A 290 9.96 12.44 -13.84
N GLY A 291 8.85 12.07 -13.20
CA GLY A 291 8.68 12.15 -11.74
C GLY A 291 8.51 13.58 -11.18
N LYS A 292 8.39 14.61 -12.02
CA LYS A 292 8.20 16.01 -11.58
C LYS A 292 6.75 16.32 -11.15
N GLY A 293 5.79 15.49 -11.54
CA GLY A 293 4.37 15.68 -11.26
C GLY A 293 3.70 14.44 -10.70
N ARG A 294 2.53 14.63 -10.10
CA ARG A 294 1.64 13.58 -9.64
C ARG A 294 0.63 13.26 -10.75
N LEU A 295 0.54 12.00 -11.13
CA LEU A 295 -0.32 11.54 -12.22
C LEU A 295 -1.51 10.76 -11.67
N PHE A 296 -2.68 11.07 -12.21
CA PHE A 296 -3.94 10.50 -11.79
C PHE A 296 -4.77 10.05 -12.99
N ARG A 297 -5.49 8.94 -12.84
CA ARG A 297 -6.64 8.61 -13.67
C ARG A 297 -7.89 9.14 -12.97
N SER A 298 -8.54 10.09 -13.61
CA SER A 298 -9.81 10.67 -13.16
C SER A 298 -10.96 9.71 -13.53
N THR A 299 -12.00 10.19 -14.20
CA THR A 299 -13.13 9.36 -14.62
C THR A 299 -12.95 8.82 -16.04
N GLY A 300 -13.14 7.51 -16.24
CA GLY A 300 -13.15 6.90 -17.57
C GLY A 300 -11.75 6.91 -18.22
N PRO A 301 -11.59 7.40 -19.46
CA PRO A 301 -10.31 7.46 -20.15
C PRO A 301 -9.61 8.83 -19.98
N THR A 302 -9.85 9.51 -18.85
CA THR A 302 -9.30 10.83 -18.57
C THR A 302 -8.23 10.75 -17.50
N PHE A 303 -7.09 11.38 -17.76
CA PHE A 303 -5.96 11.53 -16.87
C PHE A 303 -5.80 13.00 -16.46
N VAL A 304 -5.20 13.23 -15.30
CA VAL A 304 -4.80 14.55 -14.83
C VAL A 304 -3.38 14.46 -14.29
N ALA A 305 -2.50 15.31 -14.81
CA ALA A 305 -1.19 15.57 -14.22
C ALA A 305 -1.27 16.83 -13.37
N LEU A 306 -0.73 16.77 -12.17
CA LEU A 306 -0.62 17.87 -11.22
C LEU A 306 0.85 18.15 -10.93
N PHE A 307 1.27 19.39 -11.13
CA PHE A 307 2.61 19.87 -10.88
C PHE A 307 2.57 20.94 -9.80
N ASP A 308 3.43 20.79 -8.80
CA ASP A 308 3.60 21.77 -7.73
C ASP A 308 4.63 22.81 -8.17
N ASP A 309 4.33 24.10 -7.98
CA ASP A 309 5.27 25.22 -8.24
C ASP A 309 5.81 25.30 -9.69
N PHE A 310 5.01 24.85 -10.66
CA PHE A 310 5.32 24.99 -12.10
C PHE A 310 4.71 26.27 -12.65
N ASP A 311 5.50 27.03 -13.39
CA ASP A 311 4.97 28.17 -14.13
C ASP A 311 4.13 27.73 -15.34
N PRO A 312 3.35 28.64 -15.96
CA PRO A 312 2.55 28.32 -17.15
C PRO A 312 3.38 27.78 -18.32
N GLU A 313 4.59 28.31 -18.55
CA GLU A 313 5.44 27.90 -19.69
C GLU A 313 5.96 26.48 -19.49
N GLU A 314 6.35 26.10 -18.26
CA GLU A 314 6.75 24.75 -17.91
C GLU A 314 5.59 23.75 -18.04
N THR A 315 4.39 24.18 -17.62
CA THR A 315 3.18 23.35 -17.73
C THR A 315 2.83 23.08 -19.20
N ASP A 316 2.86 24.11 -20.04
CA ASP A 316 2.59 24.00 -21.48
C ASP A 316 3.67 23.19 -22.20
N ALA A 317 4.95 23.35 -21.84
CA ALA A 317 6.04 22.55 -22.41
C ALA A 317 5.89 21.04 -22.13
N ILE A 318 5.43 20.66 -20.94
CA ILE A 318 5.10 19.26 -20.63
C ILE A 318 3.86 18.82 -21.41
N ALA A 319 2.84 19.66 -21.55
CA ALA A 319 1.64 19.33 -22.31
C ALA A 319 1.99 19.01 -23.77
N ASP A 320 2.86 19.80 -24.40
CA ASP A 320 3.37 19.56 -25.75
C ASP A 320 4.17 18.24 -25.84
N GLU A 321 4.99 17.94 -24.83
CA GLU A 321 5.72 16.67 -24.75
C GLU A 321 4.75 15.48 -24.64
N ILE A 322 3.70 15.61 -23.82
CA ILE A 322 2.64 14.62 -23.67
C ILE A 322 1.88 14.41 -24.98
N GLU A 323 1.46 15.47 -25.67
CA GLU A 323 0.76 15.37 -26.95
C GLU A 323 1.61 14.61 -27.99
N ARG A 324 2.90 14.92 -28.05
CA ARG A 324 3.84 14.28 -28.99
C ARG A 324 4.06 12.80 -28.68
N PHE A 325 4.20 12.44 -27.41
CA PHE A 325 4.52 11.06 -27.01
C PHE A 325 3.29 10.16 -26.95
N LEU A 326 2.17 10.61 -26.39
CA LEU A 326 0.91 9.85 -26.42
C LEU A 326 0.36 9.69 -27.83
N GLY A 327 0.71 10.61 -28.73
CA GLY A 327 0.48 10.47 -30.16
C GLY A 327 1.36 9.40 -30.84
N SER A 328 2.19 8.65 -30.12
CA SER A 328 2.93 7.52 -30.71
C SER A 328 2.08 6.24 -30.71
N PRO A 329 2.18 5.37 -31.73
CA PRO A 329 1.40 4.14 -31.78
C PRO A 329 1.69 3.18 -30.61
N VAL A 330 0.64 2.61 -30.05
CA VAL A 330 0.67 1.55 -29.05
C VAL A 330 0.32 0.22 -29.72
N LEU A 331 0.98 -0.87 -29.32
CA LEU A 331 0.67 -2.20 -29.84
C LEU A 331 -0.53 -2.83 -29.11
N ILE A 332 -1.58 -3.15 -29.87
CA ILE A 332 -2.72 -3.96 -29.44
C ILE A 332 -2.71 -5.28 -30.23
N GLY A 333 -2.06 -6.31 -29.68
CA GLY A 333 -1.80 -7.55 -30.42
C GLY A 333 -0.89 -7.27 -31.64
N PRO A 334 -1.31 -7.56 -32.88
CA PRO A 334 -0.55 -7.21 -34.09
C PRO A 334 -0.81 -5.80 -34.63
N LEU A 335 -1.74 -5.02 -34.03
CA LEU A 335 -2.14 -3.71 -34.53
C LEU A 335 -1.35 -2.59 -33.86
N GLU A 336 -0.78 -1.68 -34.66
CA GLU A 336 -0.29 -0.38 -34.20
C GLU A 336 -1.46 0.61 -34.14
N TYR A 337 -1.88 0.95 -32.93
CA TYR A 337 -2.98 1.87 -32.66
C TYR A 337 -2.47 3.13 -31.99
N GLN A 338 -2.62 4.27 -32.67
CA GLN A 338 -2.39 5.58 -32.10
C GLN A 338 -3.73 6.10 -31.57
N PRO A 339 -3.92 6.23 -30.24
CA PRO A 339 -5.16 6.76 -29.71
C PRO A 339 -5.33 8.25 -30.06
N PRO A 340 -6.52 8.69 -30.50
CA PRO A 340 -6.82 10.12 -30.54
C PRO A 340 -6.84 10.68 -29.12
N ILE A 341 -6.28 11.87 -28.93
CA ILE A 341 -6.18 12.49 -27.61
C ILE A 341 -6.63 13.94 -27.63
N ARG A 342 -7.03 14.43 -26.46
CA ARG A 342 -7.21 15.86 -26.18
C ARG A 342 -6.41 16.22 -24.96
N VAL A 343 -5.69 17.33 -25.02
CA VAL A 343 -4.93 17.86 -23.90
C VAL A 343 -5.38 19.30 -23.64
N SER A 344 -5.42 19.68 -22.36
CA SER A 344 -5.67 21.05 -21.94
C SER A 344 -4.91 21.36 -20.66
N THR A 345 -4.36 22.56 -20.57
CA THR A 345 -3.65 23.04 -19.38
C THR A 345 -4.51 24.00 -18.57
N LEU A 346 -4.25 24.06 -17.26
CA LEU A 346 -4.82 25.03 -16.33
C LEU A 346 -3.75 25.37 -15.30
N HIS A 347 -3.37 26.64 -15.22
CA HIS A 347 -2.45 27.13 -14.19
C HIS A 347 -3.22 27.93 -13.14
N LEU A 348 -2.87 27.75 -11.87
CA LEU A 348 -3.43 28.50 -10.74
C LEU A 348 -2.31 29.12 -9.90
N ASP A 349 -2.30 30.45 -9.81
CA ASP A 349 -1.40 31.22 -8.93
C ASP A 349 -1.62 30.88 -7.44
N SER A 350 -2.79 30.34 -7.10
CA SER A 350 -3.06 29.75 -5.79
C SER A 350 -4.26 28.81 -5.86
N VAL A 351 -4.13 27.62 -5.27
CA VAL A 351 -5.26 26.68 -5.14
C VAL A 351 -6.16 27.11 -3.97
N ASP A 352 -7.12 27.99 -4.19
CA ASP A 352 -8.07 28.46 -3.15
C ASP A 352 -9.48 27.83 -3.27
N ARG A 353 -9.80 27.34 -4.47
CA ARG A 353 -11.09 26.73 -4.84
C ARG A 353 -11.22 25.27 -4.41
N GLN A 354 -12.46 24.83 -4.19
CA GLN A 354 -12.77 23.43 -3.89
C GLN A 354 -12.35 22.50 -5.03
N PRO A 355 -11.88 21.26 -4.75
CA PRO A 355 -11.45 20.30 -5.79
C PRO A 355 -12.48 20.11 -6.91
N VAL A 356 -13.76 20.01 -6.57
CA VAL A 356 -14.87 19.86 -7.54
C VAL A 356 -14.92 21.03 -8.54
N SER A 357 -14.62 22.25 -8.11
CA SER A 357 -14.61 23.42 -9.01
C SER A 357 -13.49 23.33 -10.04
N ILE A 358 -12.29 22.92 -9.60
CA ILE A 358 -11.12 22.77 -10.48
C ILE A 358 -11.36 21.62 -11.48
N LEU A 359 -11.88 20.49 -11.01
CA LEU A 359 -12.22 19.36 -11.88
C LEU A 359 -13.28 19.71 -12.93
N ASN A 360 -14.29 20.50 -12.57
CA ASN A 360 -15.30 20.98 -13.53
C ASN A 360 -14.69 21.91 -14.58
N GLU A 361 -13.76 22.77 -14.21
CA GLU A 361 -13.03 23.64 -15.14
C GLU A 361 -12.14 22.84 -16.10
N LEU A 362 -11.35 21.89 -15.58
CA LEU A 362 -10.54 20.98 -16.40
C LEU A 362 -11.41 20.22 -17.40
N LYS A 363 -12.58 19.73 -16.97
CA LYS A 363 -13.53 19.06 -17.87
C LYS A 363 -14.07 20.00 -18.95
N ALA A 364 -14.35 21.26 -18.61
CA ALA A 364 -14.81 22.25 -19.58
C ALA A 364 -13.71 22.64 -20.58
N LEU A 365 -12.46 22.69 -20.15
CA LEU A 365 -11.29 22.92 -21.01
C LEU A 365 -11.06 21.74 -21.97
N LEU A 366 -11.07 20.51 -21.47
CA LEU A 366 -11.01 19.30 -22.30
C LEU A 366 -12.14 19.23 -23.34
N GLY A 367 -13.34 19.73 -23.00
CA GLY A 367 -14.46 19.81 -23.94
C GLY A 367 -14.24 20.75 -25.12
N LYS A 368 -13.34 21.74 -24.97
CA LYS A 368 -12.97 22.72 -26.00
C LYS A 368 -11.64 22.41 -26.68
N ALA A 369 -10.84 21.52 -26.10
CA ALA A 369 -9.54 21.11 -26.62
C ALA A 369 -9.68 20.47 -28.02
N VAL A 370 -8.71 20.77 -28.88
CA VAL A 370 -8.63 20.18 -30.22
C VAL A 370 -8.20 18.72 -30.07
N GLN A 371 -8.90 17.83 -30.77
CA GLN A 371 -8.51 16.43 -30.82
C GLN A 371 -7.31 16.27 -31.74
N VAL A 372 -6.22 15.71 -31.21
CA VAL A 372 -5.11 15.22 -32.02
C VAL A 372 -5.58 13.91 -32.67
N PRO A 373 -5.56 13.80 -34.01
CA PRO A 373 -6.06 12.62 -34.70
C PRO A 373 -5.18 11.40 -34.43
N GLY A 374 -5.82 10.23 -34.32
CA GLY A 374 -5.18 8.93 -34.14
C GLY A 374 -5.40 7.97 -35.31
N THR A 375 -5.00 6.71 -35.14
CA THR A 375 -5.23 5.64 -36.12
C THR A 375 -6.73 5.38 -36.23
N LYS A 376 -7.27 5.45 -37.45
CA LYS A 376 -8.66 5.06 -37.70
C LYS A 376 -8.83 3.55 -37.56
N LEU A 377 -9.83 3.16 -36.78
CA LEU A 377 -10.24 1.77 -36.63
C LEU A 377 -11.25 1.42 -37.74
N ASP A 378 -10.77 1.26 -38.98
CA ASP A 378 -11.60 0.87 -40.16
C ASP A 378 -12.03 -0.60 -40.13
#